data_AF-A0AAU4M8G5-F1
#
_entry.id   AF-A0AAU4M8G5-F1
#
_cell.length_a   1.000
_cell.length_b   1.000
_cell.length_c   1.000
_cell.angle_alpha   90.00
_cell.angle_beta   90.00
_cell.angle_gamma   90.00
#
_symmetry.space_group_name_H-M   'P 1'
#
loop_
_entity.id
_entity.type
_entity.pdbx_description
1 polymer ?
#
loop_
_entity_poly.entity_id
_entity_poly.type
_entity_poly.pdbx_seq_one_letter_code
_entity_poly.pdbx_strand_id
1 'polypeptide(L)'
;MNHDAVLRARVFLLGSGELDRTKALQAYRLLVPVNPAVYLPLLSRALLERAKGLARPEALVLIEEALGLAERLDLTDPVRADLVAEALGARARFDVR
;
A
#
# COMPACT_ATOMS: atom_id res chain seq x y z
N MET A 1 9.49 -0.86 -23.01
CA MET A 1 8.20 -0.16 -22.78
C MET A 1 7.17 -1.18 -22.30
N ASN A 2 6.69 -1.07 -21.06
CA ASN A 2 5.84 -2.08 -20.41
C ASN A 2 4.34 -1.81 -20.67
N HIS A 3 3.96 -1.73 -21.95
CA HIS A 3 2.60 -1.41 -22.39
C HIS A 3 1.57 -2.44 -21.87
N ASP A 4 2.00 -3.70 -21.74
CA ASP A 4 1.23 -4.80 -21.18
C ASP A 4 0.92 -4.67 -19.68
N ALA A 5 1.81 -4.06 -18.88
CA ALA A 5 1.50 -3.80 -17.47
C ALA A 5 0.46 -2.70 -17.31
N VAL A 6 0.52 -1.68 -18.17
CA VAL A 6 -0.48 -0.60 -18.18
C VAL A 6 -1.84 -1.13 -18.64
N LEU A 7 -1.88 -1.95 -19.70
CA LEU A 7 -3.10 -2.60 -20.17
C LEU A 7 -3.69 -3.55 -19.12
N ARG A 8 -2.86 -4.37 -18.46
CA ARG A 8 -3.32 -5.24 -17.36
C ARG A 8 -3.88 -4.42 -16.19
N ALA A 9 -3.19 -3.37 -15.75
CA ALA A 9 -3.69 -2.50 -14.69
C ALA A 9 -5.05 -1.89 -15.05
N ARG A 10 -5.22 -1.46 -16.30
CA ARG A 10 -6.46 -0.85 -16.78
C ARG A 10 -7.63 -1.84 -16.88
N VAL A 11 -7.38 -3.08 -17.29
CA VAL A 11 -8.38 -4.17 -17.29
C VAL A 11 -8.79 -4.55 -15.87
N PHE A 12 -7.86 -4.53 -14.92
CA PHE A 12 -8.17 -4.82 -13.52
C PHE A 12 -9.05 -3.74 -12.86
N LEU A 13 -8.80 -2.45 -13.13
CA LEU A 13 -9.51 -1.32 -12.51
C LEU A 13 -10.97 -1.13 -12.97
N LEU A 14 -11.43 -1.85 -14.00
CA LEU A 14 -12.78 -1.67 -14.57
C LEU A 14 -13.87 -2.58 -13.95
N GLY A 15 -13.57 -3.35 -12.89
CA GLY A 15 -14.52 -4.29 -12.27
C GLY A 15 -14.86 -3.97 -10.81
N SER A 16 -15.97 -3.25 -10.61
CA SER A 16 -16.56 -2.62 -9.41
C SER A 16 -16.88 -3.53 -8.21
N GLY A 17 -16.48 -3.12 -6.99
CA GLY A 17 -16.83 -3.71 -5.68
C GLY A 17 -15.63 -3.81 -4.73
N GLU A 18 -15.72 -4.36 -3.50
CA GLU A 18 -14.54 -4.57 -2.61
C GLU A 18 -13.37 -5.31 -3.28
N LEU A 19 -13.67 -6.10 -4.32
CA LEU A 19 -12.72 -6.65 -5.29
C LEU A 19 -11.76 -5.59 -5.86
N ASP A 20 -12.21 -4.34 -6.03
CA ASP A 20 -11.44 -3.20 -6.53
C ASP A 20 -10.29 -2.79 -5.60
N ARG A 21 -10.47 -2.84 -4.28
CA ARG A 21 -9.36 -2.53 -3.34
C ARG A 21 -8.27 -3.58 -3.39
N THR A 22 -8.64 -4.87 -3.46
CA THR A 22 -7.69 -5.97 -3.63
C THR A 22 -6.99 -5.91 -4.99
N LYS A 23 -7.73 -5.55 -6.04
CA LYS A 23 -7.16 -5.35 -7.39
C LYS A 23 -6.24 -4.13 -7.44
N ALA A 24 -6.57 -3.04 -6.76
CA ALA A 24 -5.72 -1.86 -6.65
C ALA A 24 -4.39 -2.20 -5.94
N LEU A 25 -4.43 -2.98 -4.87
CA LEU A 25 -3.22 -3.49 -4.21
C LEU A 25 -2.33 -4.30 -5.16
N GLN A 26 -2.92 -5.24 -5.92
CA GLN A 26 -2.18 -6.02 -6.91
C GLN A 26 -1.64 -5.14 -8.04
N ALA A 27 -2.42 -4.18 -8.53
CA ALA A 27 -2.00 -3.24 -9.56
C ALA A 27 -0.82 -2.39 -9.09
N TYR A 28 -0.90 -1.81 -7.88
CA TYR A 28 0.21 -1.03 -7.33
C TYR A 28 1.46 -1.88 -7.15
N ARG A 29 1.36 -3.13 -6.65
CA ARG A 29 2.50 -4.06 -6.57
C ARG A 29 3.16 -4.30 -7.93
N LEU A 30 2.37 -4.45 -9.00
CA LEU A 30 2.89 -4.61 -10.36
C LEU A 30 3.53 -3.34 -10.92
N LEU A 31 3.10 -2.16 -10.44
CA LEU A 31 3.55 -0.87 -10.95
C LEU A 31 4.73 -0.28 -10.15
N VAL A 32 4.99 -0.74 -8.92
CA VAL A 32 6.15 -0.32 -8.11
C VAL A 32 7.47 -0.45 -8.88
N PRO A 33 7.79 -1.56 -9.56
CA PRO A 33 9.02 -1.66 -10.35
C PRO A 33 9.11 -0.69 -11.53
N VAL A 34 7.97 -0.17 -12.00
CA VAL A 34 7.88 0.74 -13.15
C VAL A 34 8.15 2.18 -12.72
N ASN A 35 7.56 2.61 -11.61
CA ASN A 35 7.78 3.95 -11.05
C ASN A 35 7.63 3.93 -9.52
N PRO A 36 8.71 3.61 -8.78
CA PRO A 36 8.64 3.48 -7.33
C PRO A 36 8.15 4.76 -6.63
N ALA A 37 8.59 5.93 -7.11
CA ALA A 37 8.23 7.22 -6.52
C ALA A 37 6.71 7.48 -6.56
N VAL A 38 6.02 6.98 -7.57
CA VAL A 38 4.56 7.13 -7.71
C VAL A 38 3.80 6.03 -6.96
N TYR A 39 4.25 4.77 -7.05
CA TYR A 39 3.43 3.64 -6.62
C TYR A 39 3.75 3.09 -5.22
N LEU A 40 4.94 3.36 -4.67
CA LEU A 40 5.23 3.05 -3.26
C LEU A 40 4.28 3.76 -2.28
N PRO A 41 4.04 5.09 -2.38
CA PRO A 41 3.18 5.77 -1.41
C PRO A 41 1.71 5.32 -1.57
N LEU A 42 1.27 5.04 -2.79
CA LEU A 42 -0.07 4.52 -3.06
C LEU A 42 -0.28 3.11 -2.50
N LEU A 43 0.71 2.22 -2.66
CA LEU A 43 0.65 0.87 -2.12
C LEU A 43 0.67 0.88 -0.59
N SER A 44 1.57 1.66 0.03
CA SER A 44 1.66 1.80 1.48
C SER A 44 0.32 2.25 2.08
N ARG A 45 -0.28 3.31 1.52
CA ARG A 45 -1.59 3.80 1.96
C ARG A 45 -2.70 2.77 1.79
N ALA A 46 -2.76 2.09 0.65
CA ALA A 46 -3.79 1.09 0.40
C ALA A 46 -3.70 -0.10 1.38
N LEU A 47 -2.48 -0.49 1.79
CA LEU A 47 -2.27 -1.53 2.80
C LEU A 47 -2.75 -1.08 4.18
N LEU A 48 -2.45 0.16 4.59
CA LEU A 48 -2.94 0.73 5.85
C LEU A 48 -4.48 0.79 5.90
N GLU A 49 -5.11 1.24 4.82
CA GLU A 49 -6.58 1.24 4.72
C GLU A 49 -7.16 -0.18 4.78
N ARG A 50 -6.50 -1.16 4.15
CA ARG A 50 -6.94 -2.56 4.18
C ARG A 50 -6.85 -3.17 5.58
N ALA A 51 -5.86 -2.77 6.38
CA ALA A 51 -5.63 -3.28 7.72
C ALA A 51 -6.73 -2.87 8.73
N LYS A 52 -7.39 -1.71 8.53
CA LYS A 52 -8.41 -1.18 9.46
C LYS A 52 -9.61 -2.12 9.68
N GLY A 53 -9.91 -3.01 8.74
CA GLY A 53 -11.00 -3.97 8.80
C GLY A 53 -10.59 -5.42 9.09
N LEU A 54 -9.33 -5.67 9.45
CA LEU A 54 -8.81 -7.02 9.67
C LEU A 54 -8.63 -7.35 11.15
N ALA A 55 -8.61 -8.65 11.46
CA ALA A 55 -8.19 -9.14 12.77
C ALA A 55 -6.68 -8.90 12.98
N ARG A 56 -6.26 -8.93 14.24
CA ARG A 56 -4.90 -8.53 14.67
C ARG A 56 -3.77 -9.17 13.85
N PRO A 57 -3.70 -10.50 13.67
CA PRO A 57 -2.54 -11.10 12.99
C PRO A 57 -2.45 -10.67 11.52
N GLU A 58 -3.58 -10.61 10.82
CA GLU A 58 -3.62 -10.18 9.41
C GLU A 58 -3.37 -8.67 9.26
N ALA A 59 -3.93 -7.86 10.17
CA ALA A 59 -3.74 -6.41 10.17
C ALA A 59 -2.25 -6.05 10.36
N LEU A 60 -1.57 -6.71 11.31
CA LEU A 60 -0.15 -6.45 11.59
C LEU A 60 0.75 -6.77 10.39
N VAL A 61 0.49 -7.86 9.66
CA VAL A 61 1.25 -8.19 8.44
C VAL A 61 1.16 -7.06 7.41
N LEU A 62 -0.04 -6.51 7.18
CA LEU A 62 -0.21 -5.42 6.23
C LEU A 62 0.40 -4.10 6.71
N ILE A 63 0.37 -3.84 8.02
CA ILE A 63 0.97 -2.63 8.61
C ILE A 63 2.50 -2.68 8.49
N GLU A 64 3.12 -3.82 8.77
CA GLU A 64 4.57 -3.98 8.61
C GLU A 64 5.01 -3.87 7.15
N GLU A 65 4.24 -4.45 6.21
CA GLU A 65 4.49 -4.26 4.77
C GLU A 65 4.37 -2.78 4.39
N ALA A 66 3.33 -2.09 4.86
CA ALA A 66 3.13 -0.66 4.58
C ALA A 66 4.27 0.22 5.12
N LEU A 67 4.76 -0.08 6.33
CA LEU A 67 5.89 0.60 6.94
C LEU A 67 7.16 0.41 6.12
N GLY A 68 7.49 -0.83 5.75
CA GLY A 68 8.67 -1.12 4.94
C GLY A 68 8.62 -0.45 3.56
N LEU A 69 7.44 -0.28 2.97
CA LEU A 69 7.26 0.46 1.73
C LEU A 69 7.43 1.97 1.91
N ALA A 70 6.90 2.53 3.01
CA ALA A 70 7.05 3.95 3.33
C ALA A 70 8.52 4.29 3.61
N GLU A 71 9.25 3.43 4.33
CA GLU A 71 10.67 3.64 4.64
C GLU A 71 11.58 3.66 3.41
N ARG A 72 11.16 3.02 2.31
CA ARG A 72 11.86 3.03 1.01
C ARG A 72 11.68 4.32 0.22
N LEU A 73 10.77 5.21 0.62
CA LEU A 73 10.65 6.54 0.02
C LEU A 73 11.89 7.38 0.35
N ASP A 74 12.15 8.38 -0.49
CA ASP A 74 13.24 9.32 -0.26
C ASP A 74 13.00 10.09 1.06
N LEU A 75 14.08 10.39 1.78
CA LEU A 75 14.00 11.11 3.06
C LEU A 75 13.45 12.53 2.90
N THR A 76 13.58 13.12 1.72
CA THR A 76 13.05 14.44 1.38
C THR A 76 11.60 14.41 0.91
N ASP A 77 11.04 13.23 0.65
CA ASP A 77 9.64 13.09 0.28
C ASP A 77 8.74 13.38 1.50
N PRO A 78 7.94 14.46 1.50
CA PRO A 78 7.09 14.80 2.64
C PRO A 78 6.08 13.69 2.95
N VAL A 79 5.66 12.91 1.95
CA VAL A 79 4.69 11.81 2.13
C VAL A 79 5.28 10.68 2.97
N ARG A 80 6.61 10.52 2.98
CA ARG A 80 7.29 9.49 3.77
C ARG A 80 6.99 9.64 5.27
N ALA A 81 7.15 10.85 5.80
CA ALA A 81 6.99 11.10 7.23
C ALA A 81 5.57 10.77 7.69
N ASP A 82 4.56 11.20 6.92
CA ASP A 82 3.16 10.94 7.21
C ASP A 82 2.83 9.45 7.20
N LEU A 83 3.28 8.72 6.16
CA LEU A 83 3.02 7.28 6.05
C LEU A 83 3.73 6.46 7.14
N VAL A 84 4.97 6.82 7.49
CA VAL A 84 5.70 6.17 8.58
C VAL A 84 5.00 6.42 9.91
N ALA A 85 4.60 7.67 10.20
CA ALA A 85 3.88 8.00 11.42
C ALA A 85 2.52 7.27 11.51
N GLU A 86 1.78 7.21 10.40
CA GLU A 86 0.51 6.48 10.33
C GLU A 86 0.70 4.98 10.58
N ALA A 87 1.69 4.36 9.94
CA ALA A 87 1.97 2.93 10.09
C ALA A 87 2.41 2.57 11.51
N LEU A 88 3.31 3.36 12.12
CA LEU A 88 3.73 3.18 13.51
C LEU A 88 2.57 3.38 14.49
N GLY A 89 1.74 4.40 14.27
CA GLY A 89 0.54 4.64 15.06
C GLY A 89 -0.52 3.56 14.90
N ALA A 90 -0.63 2.93 13.73
CA ALA A 90 -1.48 1.77 13.51
C ALA A 90 -0.94 0.53 14.22
N ARG A 91 0.37 0.26 14.13
CA ARG A 91 1.03 -0.86 14.83
C ARG A 91 0.88 -0.77 16.34
N ALA A 92 1.16 0.40 16.92
CA ALA A 92 1.12 0.61 18.36
C ALA A 92 -0.26 0.32 18.97
N ARG A 93 -1.36 0.54 18.22
CA ARG A 93 -2.72 0.20 18.69
C ARG A 93 -2.92 -1.29 18.96
N PHE A 94 -2.08 -2.16 18.39
CA PHE A 94 -2.11 -3.60 18.61
C PHE A 94 -1.14 -4.08 19.70
N ASP A 95 -0.22 -3.22 20.17
CA ASP A 95 0.74 -3.53 21.25
C ASP A 95 0.17 -3.21 22.64
N VAL A 96 -0.87 -2.37 22.73
CA VAL A 96 -1.48 -1.91 24.00
C VAL A 96 -2.66 -2.80 24.44
N ARG A 97 -2.71 -4.08 24.05
CA ARG A 97 -3.79 -5.02 24.46
C ARG A 97 -3.28 -6.31 25.06
#